data_AF-A0A667WHB5-F1
#
_entry.id   AF-A0A667WHB5-F1
#
_cell.length_a   1.000
_cell.length_b   1.000
_cell.length_c   1.000
_cell.angle_alpha   90.00
_cell.angle_beta   90.00
_cell.angle_gamma   90.00
#
_symmetry.space_group_name_H-M   'P 1'
#
loop_
_entity.id
_entity.type
_entity.pdbx_description
1 polymer ?
#
loop_
_entity_poly.entity_id
_entity_poly.type
_entity_poly.pdbx_seq_one_letter_code
_entity_poly.pdbx_strand_id
1 'polypeptide(L)'
;LFKLEEFKQLVKDFRDVADFLVVYIAEAHSTDGWAFTNNVDINQHQSLEDRVSAAKILVQKDPLCPVVVDVMSNVTSTKYGALPERLYVLQAGKVIYKVRSPRR
;
A
#
# COMPACT_ATOMS: atom_id res chain seq x y z
N LEU A 1 9.40 7.09 -1.27
CA LEU A 1 8.66 8.35 -1.53
C LEU A 1 8.33 8.56 -3.02
N PHE A 2 9.25 8.31 -3.97
CA PHE A 2 9.03 8.51 -5.41
C PHE A 2 7.77 7.83 -5.98
N LYS A 3 7.49 6.58 -5.59
CA LYS A 3 6.31 5.84 -6.08
C LYS A 3 4.97 6.42 -5.66
N LEU A 4 4.90 7.14 -4.53
CA LEU A 4 3.64 7.72 -4.05
C LEU A 4 3.24 8.94 -4.88
N GLU A 5 4.21 9.77 -5.26
CA GLU A 5 3.94 10.93 -6.14
C GLU A 5 3.55 10.48 -7.55
N GLU A 6 4.19 9.45 -8.10
CA GLU A 6 3.77 8.83 -9.36
C GLU A 6 2.35 8.26 -9.29
N PHE A 7 2.03 7.59 -8.16
CA PHE A 7 0.68 7.09 -7.93
C PHE A 7 -0.35 8.22 -7.83
N LYS A 8 -0.04 9.32 -7.13
CA LYS A 8 -0.93 10.49 -7.08
C LYS A 8 -1.18 11.09 -8.46
N GLN A 9 -0.16 11.16 -9.31
CA GLN A 9 -0.33 11.63 -10.68
C GLN A 9 -1.26 10.70 -11.46
N LEU A 10 -1.07 9.39 -11.32
CA LEU A 10 -1.96 8.39 -11.91
C LEU A 10 -3.40 8.52 -11.41
N VAL A 11 -3.61 8.76 -10.11
CA VAL A 11 -4.96 9.03 -9.56
C VAL A 11 -5.55 10.30 -10.20
N LYS A 12 -4.78 11.39 -10.32
CA LYS A 12 -5.26 12.63 -10.94
C LYS A 12 -5.64 12.44 -12.41
N ASP A 13 -4.86 11.66 -13.15
CA ASP A 13 -5.06 11.48 -14.59
C ASP A 13 -6.23 10.53 -14.90
N PHE A 14 -6.52 9.58 -14.01
CA PHE A 14 -7.48 8.50 -14.27
C PHE A 14 -8.67 8.45 -13.30
N ARG A 15 -8.80 9.38 -12.34
CA ARG A 15 -9.92 9.45 -11.38
C ARG A 15 -11.31 9.50 -12.02
N ASP A 16 -11.41 9.98 -13.26
CA ASP A 16 -12.69 10.11 -13.96
C ASP A 16 -13.15 8.80 -14.60
N VAL A 17 -12.24 7.82 -14.76
CA VAL A 17 -12.49 6.54 -15.43
C VAL A 17 -12.27 5.32 -14.53
N ALA A 18 -11.63 5.49 -13.37
CA ALA A 18 -11.33 4.41 -12.44
C ALA A 18 -11.34 4.88 -10.99
N ASP A 19 -11.77 3.98 -10.10
CA ASP A 19 -11.66 4.14 -8.66
C ASP A 19 -10.30 3.66 -8.16
N PHE A 20 -9.75 4.37 -7.18
CA PHE A 20 -8.47 4.05 -6.55
C PHE A 20 -8.67 3.69 -5.09
N LEU A 21 -7.94 2.68 -4.63
CA LEU A 21 -7.95 2.24 -3.24
C LEU A 21 -6.53 1.84 -2.84
N VAL A 22 -6.07 2.37 -1.71
CA VAL A 22 -4.81 1.93 -1.09
C VAL A 22 -5.14 1.04 0.10
N VAL A 23 -4.62 -0.19 0.08
CA VAL A 23 -4.71 -1.12 1.21
C VAL A 23 -3.38 -1.13 1.94
N TYR A 24 -3.36 -0.61 3.16
CA TYR A 24 -2.20 -0.64 4.04
C TYR A 24 -2.05 -2.04 4.65
N ILE A 25 -0.96 -2.72 4.31
CA ILE A 25 -0.64 -4.08 4.77
C ILE A 25 0.42 -4.07 5.87
N ALA A 26 0.76 -5.23 6.42
CA ALA A 26 1.85 -5.35 7.38
C ALA A 26 3.19 -4.89 6.77
N GLU A 27 4.03 -4.23 7.60
CA GLU A 27 5.37 -3.82 7.19
C GLU A 27 6.19 -5.03 6.76
N ALA A 28 6.72 -5.00 5.54
CA ALA A 28 7.53 -6.08 5.00
C ALA A 28 8.94 -6.16 5.63
N HIS A 29 9.39 -5.09 6.28
CA HIS A 29 10.69 -5.01 6.95
C HIS A 29 10.49 -4.48 8.37
N SER A 30 10.27 -5.38 9.32
CA SER A 30 10.49 -5.11 10.75
C SER A 30 12.00 -5.15 10.97
N THR A 31 12.65 -3.98 10.94
CA THR A 31 14.09 -3.81 11.22
C THR A 31 15.04 -4.65 10.35
N ASP A 32 15.23 -4.24 9.09
CA ASP A 32 16.43 -4.64 8.32
C ASP A 32 16.90 -3.47 7.43
N GLY A 33 17.71 -2.59 8.03
CA GLY A 33 18.99 -2.17 7.44
C GLY A 33 19.03 -1.38 6.14
N TRP A 34 17.94 -0.86 5.57
CA TRP A 34 18.01 0.12 4.47
C TRP A 34 17.64 1.52 4.96
N ALA A 35 18.65 2.18 5.51
CA ALA A 35 18.66 3.58 5.87
C ALA A 35 18.42 4.45 4.63
N PHE A 36 17.17 4.83 4.38
CA PHE A 36 16.86 6.07 3.70
C PHE A 36 16.38 7.06 4.75
N THR A 37 17.02 8.22 4.75
CA THR A 37 17.01 9.34 5.72
C THR A 37 15.65 10.02 5.94
N ASN A 38 14.54 9.31 5.74
CA ASN A 38 13.18 9.84 5.87
C ASN A 38 12.11 8.76 6.11
N ASN A 39 12.47 7.57 6.59
CA ASN A 39 11.50 6.53 6.91
C ASN A 39 11.01 6.68 8.35
N VAL A 40 9.69 6.71 8.51
CA VAL A 40 9.05 6.61 9.82
C VAL A 40 9.37 5.23 10.38
N ASP A 41 9.96 5.21 11.56
CA ASP A 41 10.33 4.01 12.30
C ASP A 41 9.05 3.39 12.89
N ILE A 42 8.46 2.44 12.17
CA ILE A 42 7.22 1.77 12.58
C ILE A 42 7.55 0.32 12.89
N ASN A 43 7.54 -0.02 14.17
CA ASN A 43 7.67 -1.40 14.65
C ASN A 43 6.59 -2.29 14.04
N GLN A 44 6.85 -3.60 13.97
CA GLN A 44 5.85 -4.57 13.52
C GLN A 44 4.55 -4.37 14.31
N HIS A 45 3.46 -4.09 13.60
CA HIS A 45 2.17 -3.80 14.23
C HIS A 45 1.74 -5.00 15.10
N GLN A 46 1.66 -4.80 16.41
CA GLN A 46 1.17 -5.81 17.35
C GLN A 46 -0.36 -5.71 17.50
N SER A 47 -0.91 -4.52 17.25
CA SER A 47 -2.33 -4.23 17.26
C SER A 47 -2.80 -3.59 15.95
N LEU A 48 -4.12 -3.61 15.72
CA LEU A 48 -4.73 -2.88 14.61
C LEU A 48 -4.53 -1.36 14.76
N GLU A 49 -4.49 -0.85 16.00
CA GLU A 49 -4.28 0.56 16.30
C GLU A 49 -2.89 1.04 15.86
N ASP A 50 -1.85 0.22 16.05
CA ASP A 50 -0.51 0.51 15.55
C ASP A 50 -0.54 0.62 14.03
N ARG A 51 -1.23 -0.32 13.36
CA ARG A 51 -1.35 -0.35 11.90
C ARG A 51 -2.14 0.83 11.34
N VAL A 52 -3.20 1.23 12.04
CA VAL A 52 -3.96 2.44 11.70
C VAL A 52 -3.11 3.69 11.92
N SER A 53 -2.29 3.73 12.97
CA SER A 53 -1.40 4.86 13.24
C SER A 53 -0.35 5.02 12.14
N ALA A 54 0.19 3.91 11.64
CA ALA A 54 1.07 3.89 10.47
C ALA A 54 0.35 4.35 9.19
N ALA A 55 -0.86 3.82 8.93
CA ALA A 55 -1.66 4.23 7.80
C ALA A 55 -2.03 5.72 7.84
N LYS A 56 -2.22 6.32 9.02
CA LYS A 56 -2.47 7.76 9.17
C LYS A 56 -1.32 8.62 8.64
N ILE A 57 -0.07 8.16 8.76
CA ILE A 57 1.09 8.85 8.20
C ILE A 57 1.01 8.86 6.67
N LEU A 58 0.55 7.76 6.06
CA LEU A 58 0.29 7.71 4.63
C LEU A 58 -0.86 8.65 4.23
N VAL A 59 -1.92 8.71 5.02
CA VAL A 59 -3.05 9.65 4.81
C VAL A 59 -2.59 11.11 4.89
N GLN A 60 -1.68 11.45 5.81
CA GLN A 60 -1.08 12.79 5.89
C GLN A 60 -0.31 13.19 4.63
N LYS A 61 0.14 12.22 3.83
CA LYS A 61 0.76 12.47 2.53
C LYS A 61 -0.25 12.73 1.43
N ASP A 62 -1.55 12.71 1.71
CA ASP A 62 -2.65 12.95 0.77
C ASP A 62 -2.58 12.10 -0.51
N PRO A 63 -2.86 10.80 -0.42
CA PRO A 63 -2.79 9.88 -1.56
C PRO A 63 -3.93 10.08 -2.58
N LEU A 64 -4.80 11.09 -2.40
CA LEU A 64 -5.94 11.43 -3.27
C LEU A 64 -6.95 10.30 -3.47
N CYS A 65 -6.91 9.27 -2.61
CA CYS A 65 -7.81 8.14 -2.64
C CYS A 65 -8.04 7.58 -1.21
N PRO A 66 -9.12 6.81 -1.00
CA PRO A 66 -9.34 6.14 0.27
C PRO A 66 -8.20 5.18 0.64
N VAL A 67 -7.75 5.27 1.89
CA VAL A 67 -6.79 4.34 2.49
C VAL A 67 -7.55 3.44 3.46
N VAL A 68 -7.49 2.14 3.24
CA VAL A 68 -8.02 1.12 4.14
C VAL A 68 -6.87 0.30 4.71
N VAL A 69 -7.09 -0.34 5.85
CA VAL A 69 -6.07 -1.13 6.54
C VAL A 69 -6.45 -2.60 6.47
N ASP A 70 -5.49 -3.46 6.12
CA ASP A 70 -5.72 -4.92 6.15
C ASP A 70 -5.92 -5.38 7.60
N VAL A 71 -6.76 -6.40 7.77
CA VAL A 71 -6.99 -7.02 9.07
C VAL A 71 -5.69 -7.61 9.63
N MET A 72 -5.58 -7.74 10.95
CA MET A 72 -4.37 -8.27 11.60
C MET A 72 -4.00 -9.69 11.14
N SER A 73 -4.98 -10.48 10.69
CA SER A 73 -4.76 -11.80 10.08
C SER A 73 -4.17 -11.76 8.67
N ASN A 74 -3.88 -10.57 8.12
CA ASN A 74 -3.18 -10.38 6.85
C ASN A 74 -3.87 -11.09 5.66
N VAL A 75 -5.20 -11.20 5.70
CA VAL A 75 -5.98 -11.97 4.72
C VAL A 75 -5.87 -11.36 3.33
N THR A 76 -5.89 -10.03 3.23
CA THR A 76 -5.80 -9.34 1.93
C THR A 76 -4.41 -9.52 1.34
N SER A 77 -3.37 -9.27 2.15
CA SER A 77 -1.98 -9.43 1.70
C SER A 77 -1.66 -10.89 1.31
N THR A 78 -2.24 -11.88 2.00
CA THR A 78 -2.09 -13.30 1.66
C THR A 78 -2.81 -13.64 0.35
N LYS A 79 -4.09 -13.27 0.21
CA LYS A 79 -4.88 -13.59 -1.00
C LYS A 79 -4.34 -12.92 -2.26
N TYR A 80 -3.87 -11.68 -2.12
CA TYR A 80 -3.31 -10.91 -3.22
C TYR A 80 -1.79 -11.06 -3.34
N GLY A 81 -1.12 -11.86 -2.50
CA GLY A 81 0.34 -11.98 -2.49
C GLY A 81 1.03 -10.62 -2.60
N ALA A 82 0.61 -9.67 -1.76
CA ALA A 82 0.86 -8.24 -1.92
C ALA A 82 2.20 -7.76 -1.30
N LEU A 83 2.98 -8.66 -0.71
CA LEU A 83 4.27 -8.35 -0.11
C LEU A 83 5.39 -8.26 -1.16
N PRO A 84 6.35 -7.33 -1.03
CA PRO A 84 6.38 -6.22 -0.06
C PRO A 84 5.46 -5.04 -0.45
N GLU A 85 5.18 -4.89 -1.74
CA GLU A 85 4.21 -3.96 -2.31
C GLU A 85 3.66 -4.56 -3.61
N ARG A 86 2.40 -4.26 -3.96
CA ARG A 86 1.80 -4.75 -5.20
C ARG A 86 0.66 -3.88 -5.70
N LEU A 87 0.56 -3.76 -7.03
CA LEU A 87 -0.53 -3.07 -7.70
C LEU A 87 -1.37 -4.06 -8.51
N TYR A 88 -2.68 -3.89 -8.40
CA TYR A 88 -3.70 -4.67 -9.08
C TYR A 88 -4.72 -3.74 -9.74
N VAL A 89 -5.21 -4.12 -10.91
CA VAL A 89 -6.38 -3.50 -11.53
C VAL A 89 -7.49 -4.53 -11.57
N LEU A 90 -8.63 -4.16 -11.00
CA LEU A 90 -9.82 -4.97 -10.91
C LEU A 90 -10.88 -4.38 -11.84
N GLN A 91 -11.55 -5.22 -12.63
CA GLN A 91 -12.68 -4.82 -13.45
C GLN A 91 -13.76 -5.90 -13.36
N ALA A 92 -15.01 -5.51 -13.07
CA ALA A 92 -16.15 -6.42 -12.91
C ALA A 92 -15.85 -7.62 -11.98
N GLY A 93 -15.15 -7.38 -10.86
CA GLY A 93 -14.80 -8.40 -9.88
C GLY A 93 -13.66 -9.36 -10.29
N LYS A 94 -13.02 -9.12 -11.44
CA LYS A 94 -11.88 -9.92 -11.92
C LYS A 94 -10.60 -9.10 -11.91
N VAL A 95 -9.48 -9.74 -11.58
CA VAL A 95 -8.13 -9.15 -11.72
C VAL A 95 -7.77 -9.15 -13.21
N ILE A 96 -7.79 -7.98 -13.84
CA ILE A 96 -7.40 -7.82 -15.25
C ILE A 96 -5.91 -7.51 -15.41
N TYR A 97 -5.30 -6.95 -14.37
CA TYR A 97 -3.87 -6.64 -14.38
C TYR A 97 -3.25 -6.91 -13.02
N LYS A 98 -2.07 -7.53 -13.07
CA LYS A 98 -1.21 -7.83 -11.93
C LYS A 98 0.17 -7.31 -12.26
N VAL A 99 0.64 -6.28 -11.55
CA VAL A 99 2.03 -5.83 -11.73
C VAL A 99 2.96 -6.97 -11.36
N ARG A 100 3.86 -7.29 -12.31
CA ARG A 100 4.87 -8.33 -12.14
C ARG A 100 6.01 -7.74 -11.33
N SER A 101 6.35 -8.35 -10.20
CA SER A 101 7.60 -8.04 -9.51
C SER A 101 8.76 -8.28 -10.48
N PRO A 102 9.79 -7.41 -10.53
CA PRO A 102 10.98 -7.67 -11.33
C PRO A 102 11.48 -9.07 -11.00
N ARG A 103 11.64 -9.92 -12.04
CA ARG A 103 12.36 -11.17 -11.85
C ARG A 103 13.79 -10.79 -11.51
N ARG A 104 14.23 -11.17 -10.31
CA ARG A 104 15.66 -11.20 -9.98
C ARG A 104 16.37 -12.12 -10.96
#